data_AF-A0A914UJW9-F1
#
_entry.id   AF-A0A914UJW9-F1
#
_cell.length_a   1.000
_cell.length_b   1.000
_cell.length_c   1.000
_cell.angle_alpha   90.00
_cell.angle_beta   90.00
_cell.angle_gamma   90.00
#
_symmetry.space_group_name_H-M   'P 1'
#
loop_
_entity.id
_entity.type
_entity.pdbx_description
1 polymer ?
#
loop_
_entity_poly.entity_id
_entity_poly.type
_entity_poly.pdbx_seq_one_letter_code
_entity_poly.pdbx_strand_id
1 'polypeptide(L)'
;MESILDYQPNAAEDYYALLGCDELSTPEQIQAEYRARVVGSHPDKAVGDEKDDAHQRFQLLQRAKEVLCDPALKRSYDAWRRAGIAVSFKDWIANQSVTQMSMHWASSKPKKAMIMGDEQIKEAEGAASVSAAQPTQSPWARYDSDVVRKFRQYEI
;
A
#
# COMPACT_ATOMS: atom_id res chain seq x y z
N MET A 1 33.78 5.12 20.24
CA MET A 1 32.38 5.51 20.57
C MET A 1 31.83 6.34 19.40
N GLU A 2 31.99 5.86 18.15
CA GLU A 2 31.68 6.65 16.93
C GLU A 2 30.83 5.90 15.89
N SER A 3 30.35 4.68 16.18
CA SER A 3 29.64 3.83 15.19
C SER A 3 28.10 3.96 15.20
N ILE A 4 27.53 4.87 15.99
CA ILE A 4 26.06 5.06 16.14
C ILE A 4 25.52 6.12 15.16
N LEU A 5 26.39 6.95 14.58
CA LEU A 5 25.99 8.04 13.68
C LEU A 5 26.08 7.68 12.18
N ASP A 6 26.66 6.52 11.83
CA ASP A 6 26.78 6.07 10.44
C ASP A 6 25.53 5.35 9.95
N TYR A 7 24.35 5.96 10.08
CA TYR A 7 23.18 5.49 9.33
C TYR A 7 23.42 5.78 7.85
N GLN A 8 23.98 4.82 7.15
CA GLN A 8 24.02 4.83 5.69
C GLN A 8 22.64 4.40 5.21
N PRO A 9 21.80 5.30 4.66
CA PRO A 9 20.59 4.87 3.97
C PRO A 9 20.97 3.81 2.96
N ASN A 10 20.15 2.78 2.81
CA ASN A 10 20.48 1.60 2.01
C ASN A 10 20.83 2.02 0.57
N ALA A 11 22.13 2.19 0.30
CA ALA A 11 22.62 2.70 -0.98
C ALA A 11 22.25 1.76 -2.14
N ALA A 12 21.95 0.50 -1.83
CA ALA A 12 21.45 -0.49 -2.78
C ALA A 12 20.02 -0.18 -3.29
N GLU A 13 19.28 0.73 -2.65
CA GLU A 13 17.91 1.09 -3.02
C GLU A 13 17.76 2.53 -3.54
N ASP A 14 18.87 3.28 -3.62
CA ASP A 14 18.90 4.60 -4.26
C ASP A 14 19.16 4.45 -5.77
N TYR A 15 18.09 4.53 -6.56
CA TYR A 15 18.15 4.37 -8.02
C TYR A 15 18.91 5.51 -8.72
N TYR A 16 18.90 6.71 -8.13
CA TYR A 16 19.67 7.84 -8.67
C TYR A 16 21.16 7.60 -8.46
N ALA A 17 21.57 7.18 -7.26
CA ALA A 17 22.96 6.83 -6.98
C ALA A 17 23.44 5.61 -7.80
N LEU A 18 22.59 4.60 -7.98
CA LEU A 18 22.89 3.40 -8.79
C LEU A 18 23.15 3.73 -10.25
N LEU A 19 22.46 4.72 -10.81
CA LEU A 19 22.67 5.20 -12.18
C LEU A 19 23.67 6.38 -12.25
N GLY A 20 24.01 6.99 -11.11
CA GLY A 20 24.83 8.21 -11.04
C GLY A 20 24.18 9.41 -11.70
N CYS A 21 22.85 9.44 -11.72
CA CYS A 21 22.08 10.55 -12.24
C CYS A 21 21.49 11.37 -11.10
N ASP A 22 21.03 12.57 -11.43
CA ASP A 22 20.38 13.47 -10.50
C ASP A 22 18.85 13.39 -10.66
N GLU A 23 18.10 13.91 -9.68
CA GLU A 23 16.65 14.03 -9.74
C GLU A 23 16.19 14.86 -10.95
N LEU A 24 17.03 15.81 -11.40
CA LEU A 24 16.81 16.67 -12.56
C LEU A 24 17.20 16.04 -13.90
N SER A 25 17.80 14.85 -13.91
CA SER A 25 18.21 14.19 -15.15
C SER A 25 17.03 13.85 -16.05
N THR A 26 17.21 14.06 -17.35
CA THR A 26 16.21 13.73 -18.37
C THR A 26 16.14 12.22 -18.60
N PRO A 27 15.01 11.67 -19.09
CA PRO A 27 14.91 10.24 -19.37
C PRO A 27 15.96 9.75 -20.39
N GLU A 28 16.37 10.60 -21.33
CA GLU A 28 17.41 10.28 -22.31
C GLU A 28 18.79 10.15 -21.65
N GLN A 29 19.13 11.06 -20.72
CA GLN A 29 20.37 10.98 -19.94
C GLN A 29 20.39 9.72 -19.07
N ILE A 30 19.28 9.42 -18.41
CA ILE A 30 19.12 8.20 -17.60
C ILE A 30 19.38 6.94 -18.44
N GLN A 31 18.86 6.88 -19.67
CA GLN A 31 19.11 5.77 -20.59
C GLN A 31 20.56 5.70 -21.09
N ALA A 32 21.24 6.84 -21.25
CA ALA A 32 22.65 6.87 -21.61
C ALA A 32 23.53 6.33 -20.48
N GLU A 33 23.32 6.80 -19.25
CA GLU A 33 24.05 6.34 -18.06
C GLU A 33 23.82 4.86 -17.76
N TYR A 34 22.58 4.39 -17.90
CA TYR A 34 22.24 2.97 -17.79
C TYR A 34 23.07 2.12 -18.76
N ARG A 35 23.16 2.53 -20.04
CA ARG A 35 23.94 1.80 -21.05
C ARG A 35 25.43 1.76 -20.69
N ALA A 36 25.99 2.87 -20.22
CA ALA A 36 27.38 2.93 -19.81
C ALA A 36 27.67 1.97 -18.64
N ARG A 37 26.80 1.92 -17.63
CA ARG A 37 26.97 1.06 -16.45
C ARG A 37 26.76 -0.42 -16.73
N VAL A 38 25.77 -0.76 -17.55
CA VAL A 38 25.48 -2.15 -17.91
C VAL A 38 26.65 -2.82 -18.64
N VAL A 39 27.36 -2.09 -19.50
CA VAL A 39 28.53 -2.64 -20.21
C VAL A 39 29.64 -3.07 -19.23
N GLY A 40 29.77 -2.37 -18.10
CA GLY A 40 30.72 -2.71 -17.03
C GLY A 40 30.26 -3.88 -16.15
N SER A 41 28.95 -4.04 -15.95
CA SER A 41 28.36 -5.08 -15.08
C SER A 41 27.75 -6.27 -15.85
N HIS A 42 28.16 -6.50 -17.09
CA HIS A 42 27.58 -7.57 -17.91
C HIS A 42 28.00 -8.95 -17.39
N PRO A 43 27.06 -9.88 -17.11
CA PRO A 43 27.34 -11.16 -16.45
C PRO A 43 28.22 -12.11 -17.29
N ASP A 44 28.30 -11.88 -18.60
CA ASP A 44 29.18 -12.65 -19.51
C ASP A 44 30.68 -12.39 -19.28
N LYS A 45 31.04 -11.20 -18.77
CA LYS A 45 32.43 -10.85 -18.47
C LYS A 45 32.86 -11.26 -17.05
N ALA A 46 31.91 -11.61 -16.19
CA ALA A 46 32.19 -12.00 -14.81
C ALA A 46 32.62 -13.48 -14.73
N VAL A 47 33.63 -13.76 -13.91
CA VAL A 47 34.19 -15.10 -13.71
C VAL A 47 34.13 -15.47 -12.23
N GLY A 48 33.74 -16.71 -11.91
CA GLY A 48 33.67 -17.19 -10.52
C GLY A 48 32.56 -16.52 -9.71
N ASP A 49 32.86 -16.20 -8.44
CA ASP A 49 31.91 -15.62 -7.47
C ASP A 49 31.40 -14.22 -7.87
N GLU A 50 32.12 -13.49 -8.73
CA GLU A 50 31.70 -12.19 -9.27
C GLU A 50 30.45 -12.28 -10.17
N LYS A 51 30.06 -13.47 -10.61
CA LYS A 51 28.86 -13.66 -11.46
C LYS A 51 27.58 -13.31 -10.74
N ASP A 52 27.44 -13.74 -9.48
CA ASP A 52 26.24 -13.48 -8.70
C ASP A 52 26.11 -11.99 -8.37
N ASP A 53 27.21 -11.35 -7.96
CA ASP A 53 27.28 -9.90 -7.75
C ASP A 53 26.98 -9.10 -9.02
N ALA A 54 27.56 -9.49 -10.16
CA ALA A 54 27.28 -8.85 -11.45
C ALA A 54 25.80 -9.02 -11.84
N HIS A 55 25.21 -10.19 -11.60
CA HIS A 55 23.80 -10.45 -11.89
C HIS A 55 22.88 -9.59 -11.01
N GLN A 56 23.14 -9.50 -9.71
CA GLN A 56 22.36 -8.66 -8.79
C GLN A 56 22.47 -7.18 -9.16
N ARG A 57 23.68 -6.69 -9.45
CA ARG A 57 23.90 -5.31 -9.91
C ARG A 57 23.18 -5.02 -11.21
N PHE A 58 23.22 -5.94 -12.16
CA PHE A 58 22.52 -5.81 -13.43
C PHE A 58 21.00 -5.71 -13.22
N GLN A 59 20.41 -6.55 -12.37
CA GLN A 59 18.99 -6.47 -12.03
C GLN A 59 18.62 -5.13 -11.36
N LEU A 60 19.47 -4.63 -10.46
CA LEU A 60 19.27 -3.33 -9.83
C LEU A 60 19.34 -2.17 -10.83
N LEU A 61 20.32 -2.16 -11.73
CA LEU A 61 20.44 -1.17 -12.79
C LEU A 61 19.23 -1.17 -13.73
N GLN A 62 18.77 -2.37 -14.11
CA GLN A 62 17.57 -2.55 -14.94
C GLN A 62 16.35 -1.93 -14.25
N ARG A 63 16.15 -2.25 -12.97
CA ARG A 63 15.04 -1.73 -12.17
C ARG A 63 15.10 -0.22 -12.03
N ALA A 64 16.28 0.33 -11.74
CA ALA A 64 16.49 1.77 -11.63
C ALA A 64 16.09 2.48 -12.93
N LYS A 65 16.51 1.95 -14.08
CA LYS A 65 16.13 2.49 -15.39
C LYS A 65 14.63 2.40 -15.65
N GLU A 66 13.96 1.31 -15.29
CA GLU A 66 12.51 1.15 -15.48
C GLU A 66 11.72 2.17 -14.64
N VAL A 67 12.11 2.35 -13.37
CA VAL A 67 11.43 3.26 -12.45
C VAL A 67 11.65 4.72 -12.81
N LEU A 68 12.88 5.12 -13.12
CA LEU A 68 13.21 6.52 -13.39
C LEU A 68 12.81 6.98 -14.80
N CYS A 69 12.66 6.06 -15.76
CA CYS A 69 12.25 6.40 -17.12
C CYS A 69 10.73 6.64 -17.25
N ASP A 70 9.91 6.02 -16.39
CA ASP A 70 8.46 6.25 -16.37
C ASP A 70 8.11 7.40 -15.41
N PRO A 71 7.47 8.48 -15.88
CA PRO A 71 7.14 9.62 -15.03
C PRO A 71 6.12 9.32 -13.92
N ALA A 72 5.27 8.29 -14.07
CA ALA A 72 4.38 7.84 -13.00
C ALA A 72 5.15 7.07 -11.93
N LEU A 73 6.02 6.14 -12.33
CA LEU A 73 6.85 5.38 -11.39
C LEU A 73 7.87 6.26 -10.68
N LYS A 74 8.50 7.20 -11.38
CA LYS A 74 9.41 8.20 -10.81
C LYS A 74 8.73 9.01 -9.70
N ARG A 75 7.52 9.52 -9.96
CA ARG A 75 6.74 10.25 -8.95
C ARG A 75 6.42 9.39 -7.72
N SER A 76 6.05 8.14 -7.92
CA SER A 76 5.78 7.19 -6.85
C SER A 76 7.05 6.86 -6.05
N TYR A 77 8.19 6.73 -6.72
CA TYR A 77 9.50 6.53 -6.10
C TYR A 77 9.93 7.73 -5.25
N ASP A 78 9.79 8.94 -5.79
CA ASP A 78 10.12 10.17 -5.07
C ASP A 78 9.19 10.37 -3.85
N ALA A 79 7.93 9.93 -3.94
CA ALA A 79 7.00 9.93 -2.80
C ALA A 79 7.39 8.90 -1.73
N TRP A 80 7.72 7.66 -2.14
CA TRP A 80 8.21 6.61 -1.24
C TRP A 80 9.49 7.03 -0.52
N ARG A 81 10.46 7.60 -1.25
CA ARG A 81 11.73 8.09 -0.72
C ARG A 81 11.54 9.21 0.29
N ARG A 82 10.69 10.20 -0.01
CA ARG A 82 10.36 11.30 0.93
C ARG A 82 9.59 10.83 2.16
N ALA A 83 8.78 9.77 2.03
CA ALA A 83 8.01 9.22 3.13
C ALA A 83 8.86 8.41 4.13
N GLY A 84 10.10 8.05 3.79
CA GLY A 84 11.01 7.33 4.70
C GLY A 84 10.48 5.95 5.11
N ILE A 85 9.79 5.28 4.19
CA ILE A 85 9.15 4.00 4.44
C ILE A 85 10.21 2.91 4.54
N ALA A 86 10.18 2.10 5.60
CA ALA A 86 11.17 1.05 5.85
C ALA A 86 11.07 -0.18 4.92
N VAL A 87 10.00 -0.31 4.14
CA VAL A 87 9.84 -1.39 3.16
C VAL A 87 10.47 -1.01 1.82
N SER A 88 11.05 -1.99 1.13
CA SER A 88 11.64 -1.80 -0.20
C SER A 88 10.61 -1.22 -1.18
N PHE A 89 11.06 -0.36 -2.10
CA PHE A 89 10.20 0.23 -3.12
C PHE A 89 9.45 -0.83 -3.94
N LYS A 90 10.09 -1.97 -4.22
CA LYS A 90 9.45 -3.10 -4.93
C LYS A 90 8.22 -3.60 -4.19
N ASP A 91 8.37 -3.87 -2.90
CA ASP A 91 7.30 -4.43 -2.08
C ASP A 91 6.22 -3.38 -1.81
N TRP A 92 6.62 -2.12 -1.71
CA TRP A 92 5.70 -1.00 -1.61
C TRP A 92 4.78 -0.88 -2.84
N ILE A 93 5.34 -0.93 -4.06
CA ILE A 93 4.55 -0.94 -5.31
C ILE A 93 3.67 -2.19 -5.39
N ALA A 94 4.20 -3.36 -5.04
CA ALA A 94 3.43 -4.61 -5.05
C ALA A 94 2.21 -4.55 -4.11
N ASN A 95 2.38 -3.95 -2.92
CA ASN A 95 1.33 -3.81 -1.94
C ASN A 95 0.28 -2.74 -2.29
N GLN A 96 0.60 -1.81 -3.19
CA GLN A 96 -0.31 -0.75 -3.62
C GLN A 96 -1.55 -1.28 -4.36
N SER A 97 -1.40 -2.34 -5.15
CA SER A 97 -2.54 -3.00 -5.84
C SER A 97 -3.40 -3.81 -4.87
N VAL A 98 -2.77 -4.45 -3.88
CA VAL A 98 -3.45 -5.24 -2.83
C VAL A 98 -4.35 -4.35 -1.97
N THR A 99 -3.93 -3.10 -1.72
CA THR A 99 -4.75 -2.14 -0.95
C THR A 99 -6.02 -1.74 -1.70
N GLN A 100 -6.03 -1.79 -3.04
CA GLN A 100 -7.23 -1.52 -3.83
C GLN A 100 -8.28 -2.64 -3.71
N MET A 101 -7.88 -3.85 -3.33
CA MET A 101 -8.76 -5.03 -3.30
C MET A 101 -9.30 -5.38 -1.90
N SER A 102 -8.83 -4.71 -0.83
CA SER A 102 -9.24 -5.01 0.55
C SER A 102 -9.75 -3.78 1.32
N MET A 103 -10.68 -3.03 0.72
CA MET A 103 -11.50 -2.01 1.40
C MET A 103 -12.99 -2.41 1.48
N HIS A 104 -13.29 -3.71 1.57
CA HIS A 104 -14.69 -4.17 1.70
C HIS A 104 -15.35 -3.80 3.04
N TRP A 105 -14.57 -3.39 4.06
CA TRP A 105 -15.10 -2.94 5.36
C TRP A 105 -15.15 -1.41 5.54
N ALA A 106 -14.37 -0.65 4.76
CA ALA A 106 -14.25 0.81 4.93
C ALA A 106 -15.32 1.62 4.16
N SER A 107 -15.92 1.04 3.12
CA SER A 107 -17.06 1.66 2.43
C SER A 107 -18.37 1.23 3.09
N SER A 108 -18.73 1.86 4.20
CA SER A 108 -20.13 1.86 4.64
C SER A 108 -20.96 2.59 3.57
N LYS A 109 -21.80 1.87 2.82
CA LYS A 109 -22.72 2.50 1.86
C LYS A 109 -23.51 3.60 2.60
N PRO A 110 -23.56 4.84 2.10
CA PRO A 110 -24.37 5.86 2.74
C PRO A 110 -25.82 5.35 2.70
N LYS A 111 -26.39 5.06 3.87
CA LYS A 111 -27.81 4.74 3.97
C LYS A 111 -28.53 5.99 3.49
N LYS A 112 -29.25 5.87 2.37
CA LYS A 112 -30.11 6.92 1.83
C LYS A 112 -30.94 7.45 3.00
N ALA A 113 -30.73 8.71 3.38
CA ALA A 113 -31.50 9.34 4.44
C ALA A 113 -32.98 9.26 4.02
N MET A 114 -33.76 8.43 4.71
CA MET A 114 -35.20 8.41 4.57
C MET A 114 -35.70 9.72 5.18
N ILE A 115 -35.94 10.70 4.32
CA ILE A 115 -36.63 11.94 4.67
C ILE A 115 -38.10 11.56 4.94
N MET A 116 -38.51 11.69 6.20
CA MET A 116 -39.90 11.68 6.64
C MET A 116 -40.50 13.08 6.45
N GLY A 117 -41.68 13.16 5.84
CA GLY A 117 -42.57 14.34 5.73
C GLY A 117 -42.37 15.13 4.41
N ASP A 118 -43.38 15.43 3.59
CA ASP A 118 -44.84 15.29 3.65
C ASP A 118 -45.34 15.30 2.19
N GLU A 119 -46.13 14.31 1.75
CA GLU A 119 -47.18 14.56 0.74
C GLU A 119 -48.23 13.44 0.74
N GLN A 120 -49.47 13.87 0.57
CA GLN A 120 -50.72 13.29 1.05
C GLN A 120 -51.40 12.45 -0.04
N ILE A 121 -51.54 11.11 0.11
CA ILE A 121 -52.50 10.31 -0.69
C ILE A 121 -53.16 9.19 0.15
N LYS A 122 -54.44 9.45 0.46
CA LYS A 122 -55.66 8.63 0.63
C LYS A 122 -55.64 7.15 1.10
N GLU A 123 -56.40 6.97 2.18
CA GLU A 123 -57.24 5.85 2.64
C GLU A 123 -57.44 4.63 1.73
N ALA A 124 -57.17 3.43 2.27
CA ALA A 124 -58.02 2.24 2.14
C ALA A 124 -57.75 1.26 3.30
N GLU A 125 -58.82 0.85 3.95
CA GLU A 125 -58.91 0.07 5.18
C GLU A 125 -58.57 -1.41 4.97
N GLY A 126 -57.96 -2.07 5.97
CA GLY A 126 -57.76 -3.52 5.92
C GLY A 126 -56.92 -4.12 7.05
N ALA A 127 -57.59 -4.45 8.16
CA ALA A 127 -57.32 -5.56 9.08
C ALA A 127 -55.89 -5.78 9.65
N ALA A 128 -55.77 -5.44 10.93
CA ALA A 128 -54.94 -6.01 11.99
C ALA A 128 -54.13 -7.29 11.68
N SER A 129 -52.80 -7.23 11.90
CA SER A 129 -52.12 -8.17 12.80
C SER A 129 -50.85 -7.51 13.36
N VAL A 130 -50.83 -7.28 14.68
CA VAL A 130 -49.67 -6.77 15.40
C VAL A 130 -48.78 -7.97 15.68
N SER A 131 -47.89 -8.32 14.74
CA SER A 131 -46.86 -9.31 15.00
C SER A 131 -45.66 -8.61 15.64
N ALA A 132 -45.55 -8.75 16.96
CA ALA A 132 -44.42 -8.28 17.74
C ALA A 132 -43.10 -8.74 17.10
N ALA A 133 -42.34 -7.78 16.56
CA ALA A 133 -41.01 -8.03 16.02
C ALA A 133 -40.12 -8.56 17.14
N GLN A 134 -39.81 -9.86 17.09
CA GLN A 134 -38.82 -10.44 18.00
C GLN A 134 -37.46 -9.77 17.74
N PRO A 135 -36.72 -9.37 18.79
CA PRO A 135 -35.38 -8.87 18.62
C PRO A 135 -34.53 -9.96 17.98
N THR A 136 -33.97 -9.65 16.81
CA THR A 136 -33.02 -10.50 16.11
C THR A 136 -31.85 -10.76 17.06
N GLN A 137 -31.71 -12.02 17.50
CA GLN A 137 -30.60 -12.43 18.34
C GLN A 137 -29.34 -12.38 17.48
N SER A 138 -28.35 -11.61 17.94
CA SER A 138 -27.01 -11.64 17.40
C SER A 138 -26.48 -13.08 17.40
N PRO A 139 -25.79 -13.55 16.34
CA PRO A 139 -25.17 -14.88 16.30
C PRO A 139 -24.18 -15.15 17.45
N TRP A 140 -23.76 -14.10 18.16
CA TRP A 140 -22.87 -14.15 19.32
C TRP A 140 -23.61 -14.19 20.68
N ALA A 141 -24.95 -14.24 20.68
CA ALA A 141 -25.78 -14.31 21.89
C ALA A 141 -25.51 -15.57 22.75
N ARG A 142 -24.72 -16.52 22.25
CA ARG A 142 -24.29 -17.71 22.98
C ARG A 142 -23.24 -17.45 24.07
N TYR A 143 -22.67 -16.26 24.14
CA TYR A 143 -21.69 -15.85 25.15
C TYR A 143 -22.13 -14.59 25.90
N ASP A 144 -23.38 -14.52 26.37
CA ASP A 144 -23.80 -13.53 27.36
C ASP A 144 -23.36 -14.02 28.75
N SER A 145 -22.06 -13.87 29.07
CA SER A 145 -21.57 -14.15 30.42
C SER A 145 -21.77 -12.93 31.31
N ASP A 146 -22.02 -13.15 32.60
CA ASP A 146 -22.23 -12.06 33.57
C ASP A 146 -21.05 -11.07 33.63
N VAL A 147 -19.84 -11.55 33.31
CA VAL A 147 -18.63 -10.73 33.19
C VAL A 147 -18.76 -9.71 32.06
N VAL A 148 -19.34 -10.11 30.92
CA VAL A 148 -19.54 -9.22 29.76
C VAL A 148 -20.61 -8.16 30.06
N ARG A 149 -21.63 -8.48 30.87
CA ARG A 149 -22.65 -7.49 31.29
C ARG A 149 -22.08 -6.48 32.28
N LYS A 150 -21.39 -6.95 33.32
CA LYS A 150 -20.73 -6.11 34.33
C LYS A 150 -19.71 -5.16 33.72
N PHE A 151 -18.92 -5.65 32.75
CA PHE A 151 -17.99 -4.81 32.00
C PHE A 151 -18.70 -3.72 31.19
N ARG A 152 -19.82 -4.04 30.53
CA ARG A 152 -20.61 -3.06 29.76
C ARG A 152 -21.29 -2.02 30.63
N GLN A 153 -21.58 -2.35 31.88
CA GLN A 153 -22.26 -1.48 32.85
C GLN A 153 -21.28 -0.73 33.77
N TYR A 154 -19.97 -0.89 33.57
CA TYR A 154 -18.93 -0.29 34.41
C TYR A 154 -19.13 -0.59 35.92
N GLU A 155 -19.67 -1.78 36.21
CA GLU A 155 -19.77 -2.33 37.55
C GLU A 155 -18.71 -3.42 37.66
N ILE A 156 -17.45 -3.04 37.86
CA ILE A 156 -16.37 -3.97 38.22
C ILE A 156 -16.23 -4.00 39.74
#